data_AF-A0A6B2NUG5-F1
#
_entry.id   AF-A0A6B2NUG5-F1
#
_cell.length_a   1.000
_cell.length_b   1.000
_cell.length_c   1.000
_cell.angle_alpha   90.00
_cell.angle_beta   90.00
_cell.angle_gamma   90.00
#
_symmetry.space_group_name_H-M   'P 1'
#
loop_
_entity.id
_entity.type
_entity.pdbx_description
1 polymer ?
#
loop_
_entity_poly.entity_id
_entity_poly.type
_entity_poly.pdbx_seq_one_letter_code
_entity_poly.pdbx_strand_id
1 'polypeptide(L)'
;MQILDYTHNFWLVAASLCVAMIAGFTGLSLTQGLSKRSVNQRKLAISMAAIALGGGIWSMHFVAMLGLQLPIQFYFDATVTLISALVAILVVGIALLLLHFRPRTPAVLAGAGIIVGLGIIAMHYIGMAGLQLCRPLYSPGGITLAVIGSCVLNMAAFWIAYGQRSHRNILLGTVCFGSAVFIVHFVAIWGTSFVAIGAEGDVGPMIGKEVLAIGVVLSSFVLCAAFLLTGISFVTPAQPKPETEAPVPQELPVKKPVEPKFARQIPYEQDGRTHFFDANSVAAIRAEGHYTHIYAQGRRYFCVWSITEAERRLDPATFTKTHRSYLVNPAFVESFERLKDNGICHMNLPGLPRVPVSRARLKAVREVLGV
;
A
#
# COMPACT_ATOMS: atom_id res chain seq x y z
N MET A 1 22.81 46.94 -5.44
CA MET A 1 21.76 45.95 -5.78
C MET A 1 20.47 46.41 -5.13
N GLN A 2 19.42 46.66 -5.92
CA GLN A 2 18.10 47.05 -5.39
C GLN A 2 17.36 45.79 -4.92
N ILE A 3 16.89 45.80 -3.67
CA ILE A 3 16.02 44.75 -3.14
C ILE A 3 14.64 44.94 -3.77
N LEU A 4 14.06 43.85 -4.27
CA LEU A 4 12.76 43.84 -4.91
C LEU A 4 11.67 43.53 -3.88
N ASP A 5 10.62 44.34 -3.89
CA ASP A 5 9.38 43.98 -3.20
C ASP A 5 8.75 42.77 -3.87
N TYR A 6 8.11 41.90 -3.09
CA TYR A 6 7.41 40.75 -3.61
C TYR A 6 6.05 40.57 -2.96
N THR A 7 5.11 40.01 -3.71
CA THR A 7 3.79 39.60 -3.22
C THR A 7 3.46 38.21 -3.73
N HIS A 8 2.32 37.66 -3.31
CA HIS A 8 1.88 36.33 -3.74
C HIS A 8 0.45 36.38 -4.28
N ASN A 9 0.21 35.64 -5.36
CA ASN A 9 -1.14 35.35 -5.81
C ASN A 9 -1.82 34.37 -4.85
N PHE A 10 -2.86 34.84 -4.17
CA PHE A 10 -3.58 34.07 -3.16
C PHE A 10 -4.12 32.71 -3.68
N TRP A 11 -4.61 32.65 -4.91
CA TRP A 11 -5.15 31.41 -5.49
C TRP A 11 -4.08 30.35 -5.70
N LEU A 12 -2.88 30.75 -6.13
CA LEU A 12 -1.75 29.83 -6.30
C LEU A 12 -1.18 29.38 -4.95
N VAL A 13 -1.20 30.25 -3.93
CA VAL A 13 -0.89 29.85 -2.55
C VAL A 13 -1.88 28.79 -2.05
N ALA A 14 -3.18 28.99 -2.25
CA ALA A 14 -4.19 27.99 -1.86
C ALA A 14 -4.03 26.69 -2.66
N ALA A 15 -3.78 26.78 -3.98
CA ALA A 15 -3.56 25.62 -4.84
C ALA A 15 -2.32 24.81 -4.43
N SER A 16 -1.23 25.47 -4.02
CA SER A 16 -0.01 24.79 -3.58
C SER A 16 -0.27 23.96 -2.31
N LEU A 17 -1.04 24.51 -1.35
CA LEU A 17 -1.49 23.76 -0.17
C LEU A 17 -2.31 22.53 -0.56
N CYS A 18 -3.28 22.67 -1.47
CA CYS A 18 -4.08 21.55 -1.96
C CYS A 18 -3.22 20.46 -2.60
N VAL A 19 -2.25 20.83 -3.45
CA VAL A 19 -1.32 19.89 -4.09
C VAL A 19 -0.50 19.13 -3.04
N ALA A 20 0.01 19.80 -2.01
CA ALA A 20 0.73 19.14 -0.92
C ALA A 20 -0.15 18.14 -0.15
N MET A 21 -1.41 18.49 0.12
CA MET A 21 -2.37 17.60 0.79
C MET A 21 -2.68 16.37 -0.06
N ILE A 22 -2.95 16.56 -1.36
CA ILE A 22 -3.25 15.48 -2.32
C ILE A 22 -2.06 14.51 -2.43
N ALA A 23 -0.85 15.04 -2.54
CA ALA A 23 0.37 14.23 -2.59
C ALA A 23 0.61 13.47 -1.28
N GLY A 24 0.45 14.15 -0.14
CA GLY A 24 0.56 13.57 1.20
C GLY A 24 -0.41 12.40 1.39
N PHE A 25 -1.67 12.58 1.00
CA PHE A 25 -2.68 11.52 1.04
C PHE A 25 -2.28 10.34 0.17
N THR A 26 -1.99 10.61 -1.10
CA THR A 26 -1.66 9.58 -2.10
C THR A 26 -0.47 8.74 -1.64
N GLY A 27 0.62 9.40 -1.26
CA GLY A 27 1.84 8.75 -0.83
C GLY A 27 1.69 7.92 0.44
N LEU A 28 1.08 8.47 1.48
CA LEU A 28 0.87 7.74 2.74
C LEU A 28 -0.10 6.56 2.54
N SER A 29 -1.14 6.74 1.74
CA SER A 29 -2.11 5.69 1.39
C SER A 29 -1.48 4.54 0.62
N LEU A 30 -0.62 4.82 -0.36
CA LEU A 30 0.12 3.79 -1.12
C LEU A 30 1.01 2.91 -0.21
N THR A 31 1.43 3.43 0.93
CA THR A 31 2.26 2.67 1.88
C THR A 31 1.46 1.84 2.88
N GLN A 32 0.13 1.93 2.89
CA GLN A 32 -0.71 1.22 3.85
C GLN A 32 -0.75 -0.28 3.56
N GLY A 33 -0.70 -1.11 4.61
CA GLY A 33 -0.86 -2.57 4.48
C GLY A 33 0.28 -3.33 3.78
N LEU A 34 1.38 -2.65 3.41
CA LEU A 34 2.48 -3.25 2.65
C LEU A 34 3.22 -4.39 3.37
N SER A 35 3.08 -4.53 4.70
CA SER A 35 3.70 -5.63 5.45
C SER A 35 3.15 -7.01 5.10
N LYS A 36 1.92 -7.08 4.55
CA LYS A 36 1.25 -8.33 4.16
C LYS A 36 1.46 -8.70 2.69
N ARG A 37 2.14 -7.85 1.92
CA ARG A 37 2.34 -8.00 0.47
C ARG A 37 3.70 -8.64 0.18
N SER A 38 3.88 -9.17 -1.03
CA SER A 38 5.17 -9.71 -1.45
C SER A 38 6.25 -8.61 -1.49
N VAL A 39 7.52 -8.99 -1.39
CA VAL A 39 8.65 -8.03 -1.41
C VAL A 39 8.63 -7.17 -2.67
N ASN A 40 8.30 -7.75 -3.83
CA ASN A 40 8.25 -7.02 -5.10
C ASN A 40 7.10 -5.99 -5.14
N GLN A 41 5.91 -6.39 -4.69
CA GLN A 41 4.76 -5.47 -4.58
C GLN A 41 5.06 -4.32 -3.63
N ARG A 42 5.73 -4.61 -2.52
CA ARG A 42 6.14 -3.60 -1.56
C ARG A 42 7.19 -2.64 -2.10
N LYS A 43 8.19 -3.13 -2.84
CA LYS A 43 9.18 -2.27 -3.52
C LYS A 43 8.48 -1.33 -4.51
N LEU A 44 7.60 -1.87 -5.36
CA LEU A 44 6.84 -1.07 -6.33
C LEU A 44 5.99 0.01 -5.65
N ALA A 45 5.25 -0.35 -4.60
CA ALA A 45 4.42 0.61 -3.88
C ALA A 45 5.24 1.71 -3.18
N ILE A 46 6.42 1.37 -2.63
CA ILE A 46 7.33 2.36 -2.06
C ILE A 46 7.87 3.30 -3.14
N SER A 47 8.24 2.78 -4.32
CA SER A 47 8.67 3.62 -5.44
C SER A 47 7.56 4.58 -5.89
N MET A 48 6.32 4.09 -6.04
CA MET A 48 5.18 4.93 -6.40
C MET A 48 4.90 5.99 -5.33
N ALA A 49 4.98 5.63 -4.05
CA ALA A 49 4.81 6.57 -2.95
C ALA A 49 5.93 7.63 -2.90
N ALA A 50 7.17 7.26 -3.21
CA ALA A 50 8.30 8.18 -3.29
C ALA A 50 8.14 9.19 -4.43
N ILE A 51 7.69 8.72 -5.61
CA ILE A 51 7.37 9.58 -6.75
C ILE A 51 6.21 10.53 -6.41
N ALA A 52 5.16 10.02 -5.77
CA ALA A 52 4.01 10.84 -5.39
C ALA A 52 4.36 11.91 -4.33
N LEU A 53 5.04 11.54 -3.25
CA LEU A 53 5.42 12.47 -2.19
C LEU A 53 6.50 13.45 -2.66
N GLY A 54 7.58 12.95 -3.28
CA GLY A 54 8.67 13.79 -3.78
C GLY A 54 8.23 14.71 -4.91
N GLY A 55 7.49 14.17 -5.88
CA GLY A 55 6.87 14.95 -6.96
C GLY A 55 5.82 15.92 -6.45
N GLY A 56 5.13 15.62 -5.35
CA GLY A 56 4.21 16.52 -4.66
C GLY A 56 4.91 17.68 -3.94
N ILE A 57 6.03 17.42 -3.26
CA ILE A 57 6.89 18.47 -2.69
C ILE A 57 7.33 19.42 -3.81
N TRP A 58 7.80 18.87 -4.93
CA TRP A 58 8.15 19.60 -6.15
C TRP A 58 7.02 20.41 -6.74
N SER A 59 5.87 19.78 -6.97
CA SER A 59 4.72 20.47 -7.54
C SER A 59 4.26 21.59 -6.60
N MET A 60 4.14 21.34 -5.29
CA MET A 60 3.75 22.39 -4.34
C MET A 60 4.70 23.60 -4.40
N HIS A 61 6.02 23.37 -4.32
CA HIS A 61 7.01 24.45 -4.36
C HIS A 61 6.85 25.30 -5.62
N PHE A 62 6.75 24.67 -6.80
CA PHE A 62 6.68 25.43 -8.05
C PHE A 62 5.29 26.02 -8.32
N VAL A 63 4.18 25.44 -7.82
CA VAL A 63 2.89 26.16 -7.77
C VAL A 63 3.03 27.45 -6.94
N ALA A 64 3.68 27.36 -5.77
CA ALA A 64 3.89 28.53 -4.92
C ALA A 64 4.82 29.58 -5.58
N MET A 65 5.90 29.14 -6.25
CA MET A 65 6.79 30.03 -7.01
C MET A 65 6.13 30.68 -8.22
N LEU A 66 5.20 29.99 -8.90
CA LEU A 66 4.35 30.62 -9.93
C LEU A 66 3.44 31.70 -9.31
N GLY A 67 3.08 31.53 -8.04
CA GLY A 67 2.38 32.53 -7.24
C GLY A 67 3.23 33.73 -6.83
N LEU A 68 4.55 33.64 -6.85
CA LEU A 68 5.46 34.73 -6.47
C LEU A 68 5.46 35.83 -7.55
N GLN A 69 5.12 37.05 -7.12
CA GLN A 69 5.04 38.23 -7.96
C GLN A 69 6.17 39.20 -7.61
N LEU A 70 7.06 39.43 -8.58
CA LEU A 70 8.17 40.38 -8.52
C LEU A 70 7.94 41.48 -9.57
N PRO A 71 8.47 42.70 -9.37
CA PRO A 71 8.39 43.80 -10.34
C PRO A 71 9.31 43.61 -11.57
N ILE A 72 9.79 42.38 -11.80
CA ILE A 72 10.62 41.98 -12.93
C ILE A 72 10.15 40.65 -13.49
N GLN A 73 10.50 40.37 -14.74
CA GLN A 73 10.40 39.03 -15.30
C GLN A 73 11.59 38.19 -14.85
N PHE A 74 11.34 36.93 -14.53
CA PHE A 74 12.35 35.96 -14.13
C PHE A 74 11.99 34.58 -14.65
N TYR A 75 13.00 33.74 -14.80
CA TYR A 75 12.91 32.42 -15.41
C TYR A 75 13.53 31.37 -14.50
N PHE A 76 13.46 30.11 -14.91
CA PHE A 76 14.07 28.99 -14.22
C PHE A 76 15.02 28.22 -15.13
N ASP A 77 16.16 27.78 -14.59
CA ASP A 77 17.00 26.79 -15.26
C ASP A 77 16.31 25.41 -15.26
N ALA A 78 16.12 24.82 -16.44
CA ALA A 78 15.43 23.53 -16.58
C ALA A 78 16.13 22.40 -15.82
N THR A 79 17.46 22.38 -15.88
CA THR A 79 18.28 21.29 -15.36
C THR A 79 18.25 21.31 -13.84
N VAL A 80 18.47 22.47 -13.24
CA VAL A 80 18.40 22.66 -11.77
C VAL A 80 16.99 22.38 -11.26
N THR A 81 15.97 22.83 -11.99
CA THR A 81 14.56 22.54 -11.66
C THR A 81 14.28 21.03 -11.65
N LEU A 82 14.75 20.29 -12.65
CA LEU A 82 14.58 18.83 -12.71
C LEU A 82 15.39 18.10 -11.62
N ILE A 83 16.62 18.55 -11.36
CA ILE A 83 17.45 18.00 -10.28
C ILE A 83 16.76 18.17 -8.93
N SER A 84 16.13 19.33 -8.67
CA SER A 84 15.40 19.56 -7.41
C SER A 84 14.25 18.54 -7.21
N ALA A 85 13.54 18.17 -8.29
CA ALA A 85 12.50 17.15 -8.27
C ALA A 85 13.09 15.77 -7.93
N LEU A 86 14.16 15.41 -8.62
CA LEU A 86 14.83 14.12 -8.44
C LEU A 86 15.37 13.96 -7.02
N VAL A 87 15.97 15.02 -6.45
CA VAL A 87 16.46 15.03 -5.07
C VAL A 87 15.32 14.76 -4.08
N ALA A 88 14.17 15.43 -4.23
CA ALA A 88 13.02 15.18 -3.35
C ALA A 88 12.53 13.72 -3.44
N ILE A 89 12.39 13.18 -4.65
CA ILE A 89 11.92 11.81 -4.87
C ILE A 89 12.88 10.80 -4.25
N LEU A 90 14.19 10.95 -4.46
CA LEU A 90 15.18 10.03 -3.93
C LEU A 90 15.28 10.08 -2.41
N VAL A 91 15.31 11.28 -1.81
CA VAL A 91 15.40 11.44 -0.35
C VAL A 91 14.17 10.89 0.35
N VAL A 92 12.97 11.17 -0.16
CA VAL A 92 11.74 10.58 0.36
C VAL A 92 11.74 9.06 0.17
N GLY A 93 12.21 8.57 -0.97
CA GLY A 93 12.38 7.14 -1.23
C GLY A 93 13.27 6.44 -0.19
N ILE A 94 14.41 7.04 0.18
CA ILE A 94 15.30 6.54 1.22
C ILE A 94 14.58 6.45 2.57
N ALA A 95 13.84 7.49 2.96
CA ALA A 95 13.07 7.50 4.21
C ALA A 95 11.98 6.42 4.23
N LEU A 96 11.27 6.22 3.11
CA LEU A 96 10.25 5.17 2.99
C LEU A 96 10.86 3.77 3.01
N LEU A 97 12.00 3.56 2.36
CA LEU A 97 12.75 2.30 2.43
C LEU A 97 13.17 2.00 3.86
N LEU A 98 13.70 3.00 4.58
CA LEU A 98 14.05 2.86 5.99
C LEU A 98 12.83 2.43 6.84
N LEU A 99 11.69 3.11 6.69
CA LEU A 99 10.47 2.83 7.46
C LEU A 99 9.81 1.49 7.18
N HIS A 100 10.05 0.93 6.00
CA HIS A 100 9.45 -0.35 5.63
C HIS A 100 10.42 -1.50 5.90
N PHE A 101 11.70 -1.36 5.60
CA PHE A 101 12.71 -2.43 5.66
C PHE A 101 13.50 -2.52 6.98
N ARG A 102 13.29 -1.60 7.92
CA ARG A 102 13.81 -1.72 9.30
C ARG A 102 12.69 -1.84 10.34
N PRO A 103 12.99 -2.36 11.55
CA PRO A 103 12.06 -2.29 12.67
C PRO A 103 11.69 -0.83 12.97
N ARG A 104 10.40 -0.57 13.16
CA ARG A 104 9.86 0.79 13.36
C ARG A 104 10.01 1.23 14.81
N THR A 105 11.23 1.51 15.22
CA THR A 105 11.52 2.10 16.53
C THR A 105 11.31 3.61 16.50
N PRO A 106 11.07 4.27 17.64
CA PRO A 106 11.06 5.74 17.76
C PRO A 106 12.19 6.44 17.02
N ALA A 107 13.41 5.91 17.13
CA ALA A 107 14.60 6.45 16.46
C ALA A 107 14.51 6.36 14.93
N VAL A 108 13.94 5.27 14.40
CA VAL A 108 13.73 5.11 12.96
C VAL A 108 12.66 6.06 12.44
N LEU A 109 11.57 6.28 13.19
CA LEU A 109 10.55 7.27 12.82
C LEU A 109 11.13 8.69 12.84
N ALA A 110 11.87 9.03 13.89
CA ALA A 110 12.53 10.32 14.01
C ALA A 110 13.53 10.54 12.86
N GLY A 111 14.40 9.54 12.61
CA GLY A 111 15.37 9.58 11.52
C GLY A 111 14.72 9.72 10.14
N ALA A 112 13.62 9.01 9.87
CA ALA A 112 12.89 9.14 8.62
C ALA A 112 12.28 10.55 8.44
N GLY A 113 11.68 11.11 9.51
CA GLY A 113 11.16 12.47 9.50
C GLY A 113 12.25 13.52 9.26
N ILE A 114 13.43 13.37 9.88
CA ILE A 114 14.58 14.24 9.65
C ILE A 114 15.08 14.14 8.20
N ILE A 115 15.23 12.91 7.67
CA ILE A 115 15.65 12.71 6.27
C ILE A 115 14.70 13.43 5.31
N VAL A 116 13.39 13.27 5.48
CA VAL A 116 12.39 13.95 4.64
C VAL A 116 12.43 15.47 4.84
N GLY A 117 12.56 15.94 6.09
CA GLY A 117 12.66 17.37 6.40
C GLY A 117 13.87 18.03 5.73
N LEU A 118 15.03 17.37 5.76
CA LEU A 118 16.23 17.82 5.05
C LEU A 118 16.04 17.74 3.53
N GLY A 119 15.35 16.72 3.02
CA GLY A 119 15.00 16.60 1.61
C GLY A 119 14.13 17.74 1.10
N ILE A 120 13.13 18.18 1.87
CA ILE A 120 12.27 19.33 1.54
C ILE A 120 13.10 20.61 1.46
N ILE A 121 14.01 20.80 2.42
CA ILE A 121 14.90 21.97 2.45
C ILE A 121 15.88 21.96 1.28
N ALA A 122 16.53 20.82 1.03
CA ALA A 122 17.46 20.66 -0.08
C ALA A 122 16.77 20.95 -1.41
N MET A 123 15.61 20.33 -1.64
CA MET A 123 14.83 20.58 -2.83
C MET A 123 14.41 22.06 -2.94
N HIS A 124 13.97 22.71 -1.85
CA HIS A 124 13.55 24.11 -1.89
C HIS A 124 14.69 25.02 -2.34
N TYR A 125 15.86 24.90 -1.71
CA TYR A 125 17.00 25.76 -2.05
C TYR A 125 17.65 25.42 -3.39
N ILE A 126 17.64 24.15 -3.81
CA ILE A 126 18.05 23.78 -5.18
C ILE A 126 17.06 24.40 -6.19
N GLY A 127 15.75 24.34 -5.94
CA GLY A 127 14.75 24.98 -6.79
C GLY A 127 14.95 26.50 -6.91
N MET A 128 15.20 27.16 -5.78
CA MET A 128 15.50 28.60 -5.73
C MET A 128 16.82 28.96 -6.43
N ALA A 129 17.83 28.08 -6.38
CA ALA A 129 19.08 28.26 -7.10
C ALA A 129 18.91 28.21 -8.63
N GLY A 130 17.78 27.69 -9.11
CA GLY A 130 17.42 27.71 -10.52
C GLY A 130 16.88 29.05 -11.02
N LEU A 131 16.64 30.04 -10.15
CA LEU A 131 16.16 31.36 -10.57
C LEU A 131 17.16 32.06 -11.49
N GLN A 132 16.66 32.58 -12.61
CA GLN A 132 17.42 33.32 -13.62
C GLN A 132 16.89 34.75 -13.71
N LEU A 133 17.80 35.71 -13.95
CA LEU A 133 17.54 37.18 -13.91
C LEU A 133 17.11 37.73 -12.54
N CYS A 134 17.02 36.86 -11.53
CA CYS A 134 16.71 37.19 -10.15
C CYS A 134 17.58 36.33 -9.24
N ARG A 135 18.26 36.95 -8.27
CA ARG A 135 19.08 36.25 -7.29
C ARG A 135 18.41 36.29 -5.92
N PRO A 136 18.15 35.14 -5.29
CA PRO A 136 17.72 35.10 -3.89
C PRO A 136 18.92 35.31 -2.94
N LEU A 137 18.71 36.16 -1.94
CA LEU A 137 19.62 36.41 -0.82
C LEU A 137 19.01 35.85 0.45
N TYR A 138 19.65 34.84 1.03
CA TYR A 138 19.13 34.12 2.18
C TYR A 138 19.65 34.71 3.49
N SER A 139 18.75 34.92 4.45
CA SER A 139 19.16 35.25 5.82
C SER A 139 19.57 33.98 6.59
N PRO A 140 20.68 33.99 7.36
CA PRO A 140 21.07 32.85 8.18
C PRO A 140 19.96 32.41 9.14
N GLY A 141 19.29 33.36 9.79
CA GLY A 141 18.16 33.07 10.68
C GLY A 141 16.98 32.41 9.97
N GLY A 142 16.66 32.84 8.75
CA GLY A 142 15.61 32.23 7.92
C GLY A 142 15.92 30.79 7.54
N ILE A 143 17.16 30.51 7.10
CA ILE A 143 17.61 29.14 6.80
C ILE A 143 17.53 28.27 8.05
N THR A 144 18.07 28.73 9.18
CA THR A 144 18.05 27.96 10.43
C THR A 144 16.63 27.64 10.88
N LEU A 145 15.72 28.62 10.83
CA LEU A 145 14.32 28.42 11.18
C LEU A 145 13.63 27.44 10.24
N ALA A 146 13.84 27.55 8.93
CA ALA A 146 13.29 26.64 7.94
C ALA A 146 13.79 25.20 8.16
N VAL A 147 15.10 25.01 8.38
CA VAL A 147 15.70 23.69 8.65
C VAL A 147 15.12 23.05 9.91
N ILE A 148 15.12 23.77 11.03
CA ILE A 148 14.62 23.25 12.30
C ILE A 148 13.12 22.96 12.19
N GLY A 149 12.35 23.91 11.66
CA GLY A 149 10.90 23.76 11.46
C GLY A 149 10.59 22.56 10.56
N SER A 150 11.32 22.38 9.46
CA SER A 150 11.15 21.25 8.57
C SER A 150 11.40 19.91 9.26
N CYS A 151 12.52 19.78 9.98
CA CYS A 151 12.83 18.55 10.71
C CYS A 151 11.78 18.22 11.77
N VAL A 152 11.37 19.21 12.58
CA VAL A 152 10.39 19.03 13.66
C VAL A 152 9.02 18.66 13.12
N LEU A 153 8.51 19.41 12.14
CA LEU A 153 7.19 19.18 11.56
C LEU A 153 7.11 17.83 10.84
N ASN A 154 8.16 17.43 10.12
CA ASN A 154 8.19 16.13 9.44
C ASN A 154 8.39 14.97 10.42
N MET A 155 9.15 15.14 11.50
CA MET A 155 9.18 14.17 12.61
C MET A 155 7.77 13.93 13.16
N ALA A 156 7.03 15.01 13.46
CA ALA A 156 5.67 14.92 13.99
C ALA A 156 4.71 14.24 12.98
N ALA A 157 4.76 14.64 11.69
CA ALA A 157 3.92 14.07 10.64
C ALA A 157 4.13 12.55 10.51
N PHE A 158 5.38 12.09 10.50
CA PHE A 158 5.70 10.66 10.42
C PHE A 158 5.36 9.91 11.71
N TRP A 159 5.53 10.53 12.87
CA TRP A 159 5.11 9.95 14.14
C TRP A 159 3.60 9.68 14.17
N ILE A 160 2.79 10.64 13.71
CA ILE A 160 1.33 10.51 13.62
C ILE A 160 0.94 9.46 12.57
N ALA A 161 1.52 9.52 11.36
CA ALA A 161 1.17 8.64 10.25
C ALA A 161 1.57 7.16 10.48
N TYR A 162 2.67 6.92 11.22
CA TYR A 162 3.24 5.58 11.42
C TYR A 162 3.12 5.03 12.85
N GLY A 163 2.72 5.85 13.83
CA GLY A 163 2.57 5.41 15.23
C GLY A 163 1.42 4.41 15.44
N GLN A 164 0.24 4.69 14.90
CA GLN A 164 -0.85 3.72 14.80
C GLN A 164 -1.42 3.77 13.38
N ARG A 165 -1.48 2.64 12.68
CA ARG A 165 -1.90 2.58 11.28
C ARG A 165 -3.41 2.40 11.11
N SER A 166 -4.17 3.40 11.56
CA SER A 166 -5.61 3.54 11.30
C SER A 166 -5.87 4.51 10.13
N HIS A 167 -7.06 4.46 9.53
CA HIS A 167 -7.45 5.43 8.49
C HIS A 167 -7.40 6.88 9.00
N ARG A 168 -7.79 7.10 10.26
CA ARG A 168 -7.72 8.41 10.93
C ARG A 168 -6.28 8.94 10.97
N ASN A 169 -5.32 8.10 11.33
CA ASN A 169 -3.93 8.54 11.46
C ASN A 169 -3.26 8.80 10.11
N ILE A 170 -3.71 8.14 9.04
CA ILE A 170 -3.29 8.48 7.68
C ILE A 170 -3.80 9.88 7.32
N LEU A 171 -5.08 10.18 7.55
CA LEU A 171 -5.65 11.50 7.30
C LEU A 171 -4.96 12.60 8.13
N LEU A 172 -4.75 12.36 9.43
CA LEU A 172 -4.02 13.30 10.28
C LEU A 172 -2.56 13.46 9.82
N GLY A 173 -1.90 12.36 9.48
CA GLY A 173 -0.55 12.36 8.93
C GLY A 173 -0.45 13.14 7.61
N THR A 174 -1.45 13.03 6.74
CA THR A 174 -1.58 13.80 5.50
C THR A 174 -1.68 15.28 5.78
N VAL A 175 -2.56 15.69 6.69
CA VAL A 175 -2.72 17.11 7.05
C VAL A 175 -1.42 17.65 7.63
N CYS A 176 -0.81 16.93 8.58
CA CYS A 176 0.46 17.34 9.18
C CYS A 176 1.59 17.43 8.14
N PHE A 177 1.73 16.44 7.26
CA PHE A 177 2.76 16.44 6.22
C PHE A 177 2.52 17.57 5.21
N GLY A 178 1.31 17.69 4.65
CA GLY A 178 0.99 18.72 3.66
C GLY A 178 1.19 20.13 4.22
N SER A 179 0.73 20.38 5.45
CA SER A 179 1.00 21.64 6.16
C SER A 179 2.48 21.85 6.43
N ALA A 180 3.25 20.81 6.78
CA ALA A 180 4.69 20.93 7.00
C ALA A 180 5.42 21.41 5.75
N VAL A 181 5.19 20.78 4.60
CA VAL A 181 5.84 21.19 3.34
C VAL A 181 5.45 22.63 2.99
N PHE A 182 4.16 22.96 3.08
CA PHE A 182 3.63 24.30 2.79
C PHE A 182 4.24 25.38 3.70
N ILE A 183 4.17 25.20 5.02
CA ILE A 183 4.68 26.17 6.00
C ILE A 183 6.17 26.40 5.81
N VAL A 184 6.96 25.33 5.65
CA VAL A 184 8.42 25.43 5.48
C VAL A 184 8.79 26.23 4.23
N HIS A 185 8.06 26.05 3.12
CA HIS A 185 8.29 26.84 1.91
C HIS A 185 8.12 28.34 2.19
N PHE A 186 7.01 28.76 2.79
CA PHE A 186 6.75 30.18 3.05
C PHE A 186 7.65 30.76 4.14
N VAL A 187 8.06 29.96 5.14
CA VAL A 187 9.08 30.38 6.12
C VAL A 187 10.43 30.62 5.43
N ALA A 188 10.82 29.77 4.49
CA ALA A 188 12.05 29.95 3.73
C ALA A 188 12.00 31.17 2.80
N ILE A 189 10.86 31.43 2.14
CA ILE A 189 10.63 32.64 1.34
C ILE A 189 10.64 33.90 2.21
N TRP A 190 10.00 33.87 3.38
CA TRP A 190 10.02 34.99 4.32
C TRP A 190 11.44 35.38 4.74
N GLY A 191 12.32 34.38 4.90
CA GLY A 191 13.75 34.58 5.18
C GLY A 191 14.61 34.95 3.96
N THR A 192 14.01 35.22 2.80
CA THR A 192 14.70 35.48 1.52
C THR A 192 14.37 36.86 0.97
N SER A 193 15.39 37.60 0.55
CA SER A 193 15.24 38.84 -0.24
C SER A 193 15.60 38.58 -1.70
N PHE A 194 14.98 39.28 -2.64
CA PHE A 194 15.24 39.11 -4.07
C PHE A 194 15.95 40.34 -4.62
N VAL A 195 16.96 40.13 -5.45
CA VAL A 195 17.65 41.22 -6.17
C VAL A 195 17.67 40.93 -7.66
N ALA A 196 17.41 41.95 -8.48
CA ALA A 196 17.55 41.85 -9.92
C ALA A 196 19.03 41.71 -10.30
N ILE A 197 19.31 40.81 -11.24
CA ILE A 197 20.64 40.68 -11.86
C ILE A 197 20.48 40.86 -13.37
N GLY A 198 21.44 41.55 -13.99
CA GLY A 198 21.47 41.70 -15.44
C GLY A 198 21.64 40.33 -16.11
N ALA A 199 21.27 40.24 -17.39
CA ALA A 199 21.55 39.07 -18.21
C ALA A 199 23.06 38.98 -18.49
N GLU A 200 23.84 38.52 -17.52
CA GLU A 200 25.26 38.23 -17.70
C GLU A 200 25.43 36.74 -17.95
N GLY A 201 25.63 36.38 -19.22
CA GLY A 201 25.98 35.03 -19.66
C GLY A 201 24.79 34.23 -20.20
N ASP A 202 25.01 33.61 -21.34
CA ASP A 202 24.11 32.62 -21.92
C ASP A 202 24.32 31.30 -21.17
N VAL A 203 23.33 30.86 -20.37
CA VAL A 203 23.50 29.70 -19.49
C VAL A 203 22.21 28.89 -19.39
N GLY A 204 22.23 27.70 -20.00
CA GLY A 204 21.26 26.62 -19.83
C GLY A 204 19.91 26.83 -20.52
N PRO A 205 19.17 25.74 -20.81
CA PRO A 205 17.80 25.84 -21.29
C PRO A 205 16.91 26.51 -20.23
N MET A 206 16.43 27.72 -20.54
CA MET A 206 15.57 28.50 -19.67
C MET A 206 14.10 28.06 -19.84
N ILE A 207 13.38 27.98 -18.72
CA ILE A 207 11.95 27.69 -18.66
C ILE A 207 11.23 28.96 -18.19
N GLY A 208 10.34 29.47 -19.06
CA GLY A 208 9.40 30.53 -18.70
C GLY A 208 8.31 30.03 -17.74
N LYS A 209 7.66 30.94 -17.04
CA LYS A 209 6.60 30.61 -16.07
C LYS A 209 5.48 29.79 -16.71
N GLU A 210 5.18 30.01 -17.98
CA GLU A 210 4.15 29.31 -18.75
C GLU A 210 4.52 27.83 -18.96
N VAL A 211 5.76 27.56 -19.37
CA VAL A 211 6.25 26.20 -19.61
C VAL A 211 6.36 25.44 -18.29
N LEU A 212 6.85 26.10 -17.24
CA LEU A 212 6.87 25.53 -15.90
C LEU A 212 5.46 25.23 -15.40
N ALA A 213 4.51 26.14 -15.62
CA ALA A 213 3.10 25.93 -15.26
C ALA A 213 2.51 24.71 -15.96
N ILE A 214 2.80 24.47 -17.24
CA ILE A 214 2.38 23.24 -17.93
C ILE A 214 2.94 22.00 -17.22
N GLY A 215 4.24 21.99 -16.90
CA GLY A 215 4.86 20.86 -16.19
C GLY A 215 4.23 20.59 -14.83
N VAL A 216 3.97 21.65 -14.06
CA VAL A 216 3.35 21.58 -12.73
C VAL A 216 1.87 21.18 -12.81
N VAL A 217 1.13 21.63 -13.84
CA VAL A 217 -0.25 21.20 -14.08
C VAL A 217 -0.31 19.73 -14.43
N LEU A 218 0.58 19.25 -15.30
CA LEU A 218 0.66 17.82 -15.66
C LEU A 218 1.01 16.95 -14.46
N SER A 219 2.01 17.34 -13.66
CA SER A 219 2.35 16.59 -12.44
C SER A 219 1.20 16.61 -11.43
N SER A 220 0.54 17.74 -11.24
CA SER A 220 -0.62 17.87 -10.34
C SER A 220 -1.81 17.04 -10.82
N PHE A 221 -2.06 16.97 -12.12
CA PHE A 221 -3.11 16.13 -12.70
C PHE A 221 -2.84 14.64 -12.44
N VAL A 222 -1.59 14.19 -12.62
CA VAL A 222 -1.18 12.82 -12.29
C VAL A 222 -1.35 12.53 -10.78
N LEU A 223 -1.01 13.50 -9.92
CA LEU A 223 -1.23 13.37 -8.47
C LEU A 223 -2.72 13.29 -8.12
N CYS A 224 -3.57 14.09 -8.74
CA CYS A 224 -5.02 14.02 -8.56
C CYS A 224 -5.60 12.67 -9.03
N ALA A 225 -5.15 12.15 -10.17
CA ALA A 225 -5.57 10.83 -10.65
C ALA A 225 -5.14 9.73 -9.67
N ALA A 226 -3.89 9.77 -9.19
CA ALA A 226 -3.39 8.84 -8.19
C ALA A 226 -4.14 8.96 -6.84
N PHE A 227 -4.51 10.17 -6.44
CA PHE A 227 -5.34 10.43 -5.26
C PHE A 227 -6.72 9.78 -5.40
N LEU A 228 -7.40 9.94 -6.53
CA LEU A 228 -8.70 9.32 -6.77
C LEU A 228 -8.58 7.78 -6.75
N LEU A 229 -7.56 7.22 -7.40
CA LEU A 229 -7.31 5.77 -7.41
C LEU A 229 -7.04 5.22 -6.01
N THR A 230 -6.25 5.93 -5.20
CA THR A 230 -5.93 5.50 -3.83
C THR A 230 -7.11 5.72 -2.88
N GLY A 231 -7.91 6.77 -3.09
CA GLY A 231 -9.12 7.08 -2.31
C GLY A 231 -10.20 5.99 -2.38
N ILE A 232 -10.33 5.29 -3.51
CA ILE A 232 -11.26 4.14 -3.64
C ILE A 232 -10.98 3.06 -2.57
N SER A 233 -9.72 2.90 -2.16
CA SER A 233 -9.31 1.94 -1.13
C SER A 233 -9.86 2.27 0.27
N PHE A 234 -10.25 3.54 0.51
CA PHE A 234 -10.87 3.98 1.76
C PHE A 234 -12.41 3.95 1.71
N VAL A 235 -13.00 4.08 0.51
CA VAL A 235 -14.47 4.07 0.31
C VAL A 235 -15.00 2.66 0.26
N THR A 236 -14.20 1.69 -0.21
CA THR A 236 -14.61 0.30 -0.22
C THR A 236 -14.67 -0.19 1.23
N PRO A 237 -15.84 -0.62 1.75
CA PRO A 237 -15.92 -1.19 3.09
C PRO A 237 -14.89 -2.31 3.17
N ALA A 238 -14.17 -2.37 4.29
CA ALA A 238 -13.37 -3.55 4.58
C ALA A 238 -14.30 -4.75 4.38
N GLN A 239 -13.95 -5.64 3.44
CA GLN A 239 -14.56 -6.97 3.37
C GLN A 239 -14.65 -7.47 4.81
N PRO A 240 -15.84 -7.90 5.29
CA PRO A 240 -16.01 -8.32 6.67
C PRO A 240 -14.85 -9.23 6.98
N LYS A 241 -14.02 -8.79 7.93
CA LYS A 241 -13.00 -9.66 8.50
C LYS A 241 -13.79 -10.90 8.90
N PRO A 242 -13.47 -12.12 8.42
CA PRO A 242 -14.13 -13.31 8.93
C PRO A 242 -14.06 -13.19 10.44
N GLU A 243 -15.23 -13.15 11.08
CA GLU A 243 -15.39 -12.73 12.47
C GLU A 243 -14.26 -13.38 13.27
N THR A 244 -13.36 -12.53 13.77
CA THR A 244 -12.55 -12.96 14.88
C THR A 244 -13.57 -13.03 16.00
N GLU A 245 -13.92 -14.25 16.42
CA GLU A 245 -14.80 -14.53 17.56
C GLU A 245 -14.63 -13.44 18.61
N ALA A 246 -15.75 -12.85 19.03
CA ALA A 246 -15.77 -11.87 20.10
C ALA A 246 -14.99 -12.43 21.30
N PRO A 247 -14.25 -11.60 22.06
CA PRO A 247 -13.73 -12.04 23.34
C PRO A 247 -14.93 -12.38 24.22
N VAL A 248 -15.14 -13.67 24.46
CA VAL A 248 -16.14 -14.18 25.40
C VAL A 248 -15.87 -13.49 26.74
N PRO A 249 -16.87 -12.86 27.39
CA PRO A 249 -16.74 -12.40 28.77
C PRO A 249 -16.18 -13.54 29.61
N GLN A 250 -15.23 -13.26 30.50
CA GLN A 250 -14.74 -14.27 31.45
C GLN A 250 -15.91 -14.73 32.34
N GLU A 251 -16.63 -15.75 31.89
CA GLU A 251 -17.49 -16.55 32.73
C GLU A 251 -16.62 -17.51 33.55
N LEU A 252 -16.94 -17.56 34.84
CA LEU A 252 -16.43 -18.50 35.83
C LEU A 252 -16.34 -19.92 35.26
N PRO A 253 -15.39 -20.74 35.71
CA PRO A 253 -15.00 -21.97 35.02
C PRO A 253 -16.14 -23.00 35.00
N VAL A 254 -16.93 -22.98 33.93
CA VAL A 254 -17.81 -24.09 33.58
C VAL A 254 -16.95 -25.09 32.80
N LYS A 255 -16.89 -26.31 33.33
CA LYS A 255 -16.17 -27.46 32.78
C LYS A 255 -16.56 -27.64 31.30
N LYS A 256 -15.70 -27.22 30.37
CA LYS A 256 -15.95 -27.38 28.92
C LYS A 256 -16.16 -28.86 28.58
N PRO A 257 -17.20 -29.22 27.82
CA PRO A 257 -17.22 -30.49 27.12
C PRO A 257 -16.04 -30.53 26.16
N VAL A 258 -15.38 -31.68 26.06
CA VAL A 258 -14.26 -31.91 25.13
C VAL A 258 -14.76 -31.67 23.70
N GLU A 259 -14.40 -30.53 23.10
CA GLU A 259 -14.67 -30.28 21.69
C GLU A 259 -13.90 -31.32 20.84
N PRO A 260 -14.55 -31.95 19.85
CA PRO A 260 -13.88 -32.90 18.99
C PRO A 260 -12.83 -32.17 18.13
N LYS A 261 -11.60 -32.68 18.14
CA LYS A 261 -10.45 -32.16 17.37
C LYS A 261 -10.70 -32.05 15.86
N PHE A 262 -11.65 -32.83 15.34
CA PHE A 262 -12.06 -32.86 13.93
C PHE A 262 -13.57 -32.63 13.79
N ALA A 263 -13.97 -31.97 12.70
CA ALA A 263 -15.37 -31.70 12.42
C ALA A 263 -16.09 -33.01 12.04
N ARG A 264 -17.17 -33.33 12.77
CA ARG A 264 -18.05 -34.45 12.45
C ARG A 264 -19.01 -34.17 11.29
N GLN A 265 -19.23 -32.90 10.98
CA GLN A 265 -20.19 -32.45 9.98
C GLN A 265 -19.56 -31.52 8.95
N ILE A 266 -19.91 -31.70 7.68
CA ILE A 266 -19.43 -30.90 6.55
C ILE A 266 -20.57 -29.99 6.06
N PRO A 267 -20.39 -28.66 6.09
CA PRO A 267 -21.40 -27.71 5.66
C PRO A 267 -21.47 -27.60 4.14
N TYR A 268 -22.69 -27.51 3.62
CA TYR A 268 -22.98 -27.25 2.21
C TYR A 268 -24.08 -26.21 2.05
N GLU A 269 -24.04 -25.48 0.94
CA GLU A 269 -25.02 -24.44 0.62
C GLU A 269 -26.07 -24.97 -0.37
N GLN A 270 -27.34 -24.79 -0.02
CA GLN A 270 -28.48 -25.09 -0.88
C GLN A 270 -29.61 -24.10 -0.57
N ASP A 271 -30.22 -23.52 -1.61
CA ASP A 271 -31.35 -22.59 -1.49
C ASP A 271 -31.08 -21.40 -0.53
N GLY A 272 -29.83 -20.91 -0.50
CA GLY A 272 -29.39 -19.81 0.37
C GLY A 272 -29.29 -20.18 1.86
N ARG A 273 -29.32 -21.47 2.20
CA ARG A 273 -29.17 -21.98 3.57
C ARG A 273 -27.97 -22.92 3.67
N THR A 274 -27.33 -22.92 4.84
CA THR A 274 -26.28 -23.89 5.18
C THR A 274 -26.89 -25.15 5.78
N HIS A 275 -26.66 -26.26 5.12
CA HIS A 275 -27.02 -27.60 5.56
C HIS A 275 -25.76 -28.40 5.90
N PHE A 276 -25.89 -29.56 6.55
CA PHE A 276 -24.75 -30.33 7.05
C PHE A 276 -24.86 -31.81 6.65
N PHE A 277 -23.77 -32.37 6.13
CA PHE A 277 -23.59 -33.82 5.99
C PHE A 277 -22.79 -34.38 7.16
N ASP A 278 -23.11 -35.58 7.63
CA ASP A 278 -22.18 -36.34 8.47
C ASP A 278 -20.93 -36.68 7.64
N ALA A 279 -19.73 -36.47 8.20
CA ALA A 279 -18.48 -36.68 7.50
C ALA A 279 -18.34 -38.11 6.93
N ASN A 280 -18.91 -39.12 7.61
CA ASN A 280 -18.87 -40.51 7.16
C ASN A 280 -19.86 -40.80 6.02
N SER A 281 -20.83 -39.92 5.77
CA SER A 281 -21.79 -40.06 4.67
C SER A 281 -21.31 -39.44 3.34
N VAL A 282 -20.17 -38.76 3.37
CA VAL A 282 -19.58 -38.07 2.22
C VAL A 282 -18.50 -38.95 1.59
N ALA A 283 -18.58 -39.14 0.28
CA ALA A 283 -17.65 -40.00 -0.45
C ALA A 283 -16.41 -39.26 -0.94
N ALA A 284 -16.57 -38.02 -1.41
CA ALA A 284 -15.45 -37.22 -1.88
C ALA A 284 -15.73 -35.72 -1.79
N ILE A 285 -14.65 -34.95 -1.70
CA ILE A 285 -14.65 -33.49 -1.82
C ILE A 285 -13.68 -33.10 -2.93
N ARG A 286 -14.15 -32.30 -3.89
CA ARG A 286 -13.39 -31.90 -5.07
C ARG A 286 -13.34 -30.39 -5.22
N ALA A 287 -12.15 -29.85 -5.48
CA ALA A 287 -12.00 -28.48 -5.96
C ALA A 287 -12.16 -28.42 -7.48
N GLU A 288 -13.08 -27.57 -7.97
CA GLU A 288 -13.35 -27.33 -9.39
C GLU A 288 -13.50 -25.82 -9.65
N GLY A 289 -12.49 -25.23 -10.29
CA GLY A 289 -12.43 -23.77 -10.48
C GLY A 289 -12.34 -23.03 -9.13
N HIS A 290 -13.27 -22.11 -8.88
CA HIS A 290 -13.38 -21.35 -7.63
C HIS A 290 -14.26 -22.02 -6.56
N TYR A 291 -14.88 -23.15 -6.88
CA TYR A 291 -15.84 -23.83 -6.00
C TYR A 291 -15.30 -25.17 -5.49
N THR A 292 -15.75 -25.55 -4.30
CA THR A 292 -15.49 -26.87 -3.73
C THR A 292 -16.80 -27.63 -3.69
N HIS A 293 -16.82 -28.86 -4.18
CA HIS A 293 -18.01 -29.70 -4.26
C HIS A 293 -17.89 -30.90 -3.32
N ILE A 294 -19.00 -31.25 -2.67
CA ILE A 294 -19.18 -32.47 -1.89
C ILE A 294 -19.95 -33.47 -2.74
N TYR A 295 -19.47 -34.70 -2.79
CA TYR A 295 -20.17 -35.83 -3.40
C TYR A 295 -20.74 -36.71 -2.29
N ALA A 296 -22.06 -36.69 -2.15
CA ALA A 296 -22.80 -37.45 -1.17
C ALA A 296 -24.15 -37.85 -1.76
N GLN A 297 -24.69 -39.01 -1.37
CA GLN A 297 -26.02 -39.48 -1.80
C GLN A 297 -26.24 -39.45 -3.33
N GLY A 298 -25.21 -39.73 -4.13
CA GLY A 298 -25.31 -39.74 -5.60
C GLY A 298 -25.50 -38.36 -6.26
N ARG A 299 -25.27 -37.27 -5.52
CA ARG A 299 -25.38 -35.88 -6.02
C ARG A 299 -24.16 -35.06 -5.62
N ARG A 300 -24.05 -33.86 -6.22
CA ARG A 300 -23.03 -32.86 -5.90
C ARG A 300 -23.66 -31.68 -5.16
N TYR A 301 -22.98 -31.19 -4.13
CA TYR A 301 -23.40 -30.04 -3.32
C TYR A 301 -22.25 -29.03 -3.21
N PHE A 302 -22.56 -27.74 -3.06
CA PHE A 302 -21.54 -26.71 -2.87
C PHE A 302 -21.03 -26.71 -1.43
N CYS A 303 -19.76 -27.03 -1.23
CA CYS A 303 -19.10 -26.94 0.06
C CYS A 303 -18.85 -25.48 0.41
N VAL A 304 -19.17 -25.07 1.63
CA VAL A 304 -18.81 -23.74 2.16
C VAL A 304 -17.29 -23.62 2.34
N TRP A 305 -16.62 -24.75 2.59
CA TRP A 305 -15.18 -24.79 2.80
C TRP A 305 -14.41 -24.87 1.50
N SER A 306 -13.26 -24.20 1.44
CA SER A 306 -12.23 -24.52 0.46
C SER A 306 -11.66 -25.93 0.70
N ILE A 307 -11.07 -26.53 -0.34
CA ILE A 307 -10.44 -27.85 -0.17
C ILE A 307 -9.31 -27.87 0.88
N THR A 308 -8.57 -26.77 1.04
CA THR A 308 -7.54 -26.64 2.08
C THR A 308 -8.16 -26.59 3.47
N GLU A 309 -9.31 -25.94 3.60
CA GLU A 309 -10.04 -25.86 4.86
C GLU A 309 -10.65 -27.22 5.23
N ALA A 310 -11.20 -27.95 4.25
CA ALA A 310 -11.71 -29.30 4.44
C ALA A 310 -10.60 -30.27 4.87
N GLU A 311 -9.41 -30.21 4.26
CA GLU A 311 -8.24 -31.04 4.65
C GLU A 311 -7.80 -30.79 6.10
N ARG A 312 -7.95 -29.56 6.60
CA ARG A 312 -7.57 -29.20 7.97
C ARG A 312 -8.61 -29.64 9.00
N ARG A 313 -9.90 -29.58 8.64
CA ARG A 313 -11.02 -29.82 9.57
C ARG A 313 -11.42 -31.29 9.65
N LEU A 314 -11.19 -32.06 8.61
CA LEU A 314 -11.60 -33.45 8.53
C LEU A 314 -10.55 -34.38 9.11
N ASP A 315 -11.04 -35.45 9.74
CA ASP A 315 -10.17 -36.48 10.30
C ASP A 315 -9.39 -37.16 9.15
N PRO A 316 -8.05 -37.18 9.19
CA PRO A 316 -7.22 -37.89 8.22
C PRO A 316 -7.54 -39.40 8.14
N ALA A 317 -8.12 -39.98 9.18
CA ALA A 317 -8.60 -41.37 9.16
C ALA A 317 -9.84 -41.56 8.28
N THR A 318 -10.70 -40.53 8.20
CA THR A 318 -11.93 -40.57 7.37
C THR A 318 -11.66 -40.07 5.94
N PHE A 319 -10.80 -39.06 5.76
CA PHE A 319 -10.52 -38.47 4.45
C PHE A 319 -9.05 -38.51 4.08
N THR A 320 -8.75 -39.15 2.95
CA THR A 320 -7.41 -39.22 2.36
C THR A 320 -7.29 -38.29 1.17
N LYS A 321 -6.21 -37.50 1.13
CA LYS A 321 -5.89 -36.64 -0.01
C LYS A 321 -5.23 -37.43 -1.14
N THR A 322 -5.97 -37.65 -2.22
CA THR A 322 -5.52 -38.38 -3.41
C THR A 322 -4.81 -37.46 -4.42
N HIS A 323 -5.28 -36.23 -4.56
CA HIS A 323 -4.75 -35.21 -5.48
C HIS A 323 -4.84 -33.82 -4.85
N ARG A 324 -4.16 -32.81 -5.42
CA ARG A 324 -4.29 -31.41 -4.96
C ARG A 324 -5.73 -30.89 -4.95
N SER A 325 -6.59 -31.52 -5.74
CA SER A 325 -8.00 -31.14 -5.95
C SER A 325 -8.99 -32.17 -5.40
N TYR A 326 -8.55 -33.23 -4.70
CA TYR A 326 -9.43 -34.29 -4.21
C TYR A 326 -9.08 -34.74 -2.79
N LEU A 327 -10.10 -34.78 -1.93
CA LEU A 327 -10.15 -35.55 -0.68
C LEU A 327 -11.18 -36.66 -0.86
N VAL A 328 -10.83 -37.89 -0.49
CA VAL A 328 -11.66 -39.07 -0.71
C VAL A 328 -11.87 -39.79 0.61
N ASN A 329 -13.09 -40.23 0.87
CA ASN A 329 -13.37 -41.16 1.94
C ASN A 329 -13.07 -42.59 1.45
N PRO A 330 -12.04 -43.27 2.02
CA PRO A 330 -11.65 -44.61 1.59
C PRO A 330 -12.78 -45.64 1.68
N ALA A 331 -13.75 -45.46 2.58
CA ALA A 331 -14.88 -46.36 2.75
C ALA A 331 -15.80 -46.45 1.51
N PHE A 332 -15.71 -45.48 0.59
CA PHE A 332 -16.51 -45.43 -0.65
C PHE A 332 -15.69 -45.80 -1.89
N VAL A 333 -14.42 -46.18 -1.74
CA VAL A 333 -13.57 -46.64 -2.84
C VAL A 333 -13.90 -48.09 -3.15
N GLU A 334 -14.37 -48.36 -4.36
CA GLU A 334 -14.73 -49.70 -4.82
C GLU A 334 -13.52 -50.46 -5.37
N SER A 335 -12.67 -49.76 -6.14
CA SER A 335 -11.44 -50.34 -6.67
C SER A 335 -10.37 -49.28 -6.87
N PHE A 336 -9.11 -49.73 -6.84
CA PHE A 336 -7.94 -48.91 -7.10
C PHE A 336 -7.17 -49.46 -8.29
N GLU A 337 -6.97 -48.61 -9.31
CA GLU A 337 -6.23 -48.93 -10.51
C GLU A 337 -4.85 -48.29 -10.44
N ARG A 338 -3.80 -49.12 -10.41
CA ARG A 338 -2.41 -48.63 -10.43
C ARG A 338 -1.95 -48.41 -11.87
N LEU A 339 -1.57 -47.18 -12.18
CA LEU A 339 -0.83 -46.83 -13.40
C LEU A 339 0.68 -46.76 -13.09
N LYS A 340 1.51 -46.52 -14.11
CA LYS A 340 2.98 -46.50 -13.98
C LYS A 340 3.46 -45.58 -12.85
N ASP A 341 3.09 -44.30 -12.89
CA ASP A 341 3.53 -43.29 -11.91
C ASP A 341 2.40 -42.72 -11.05
N ASN A 342 1.13 -42.96 -11.42
CA ASN A 342 -0.06 -42.45 -10.73
C ASN A 342 -1.07 -43.59 -10.46
N GLY A 343 -2.23 -43.27 -9.89
CA GLY A 343 -3.32 -44.24 -9.74
C GLY A 343 -4.68 -43.59 -9.96
N ILE A 344 -5.72 -44.40 -9.98
CA ILE A 344 -7.12 -43.96 -10.07
C ILE A 344 -7.91 -44.72 -9.01
N CYS A 345 -8.66 -43.99 -8.17
CA CYS A 345 -9.69 -44.56 -7.31
C CYS A 345 -11.03 -44.52 -8.06
N HIS A 346 -11.66 -45.67 -8.18
CA HIS A 346 -13.04 -45.82 -8.66
C HIS A 346 -13.96 -45.85 -7.45
N MET A 347 -14.97 -44.98 -7.47
CA MET A 347 -15.87 -44.74 -6.35
C MET A 347 -17.25 -45.28 -6.69
N ASN A 348 -17.91 -45.93 -5.73
CA ASN A 348 -19.28 -46.43 -5.91
C ASN A 348 -20.33 -45.31 -5.74
N LEU A 349 -20.21 -44.24 -6.53
CA LEU A 349 -21.20 -43.16 -6.56
C LEU A 349 -21.52 -42.68 -7.99
N PRO A 350 -22.80 -42.65 -8.38
CA PRO A 350 -23.23 -42.00 -9.61
C PRO A 350 -22.85 -40.52 -9.63
N GLY A 351 -22.23 -40.06 -10.72
CA GLY A 351 -21.90 -38.65 -10.95
C GLY A 351 -20.55 -38.17 -10.42
N LEU A 352 -19.78 -39.00 -9.72
CA LEU A 352 -18.38 -38.71 -9.35
C LEU A 352 -17.44 -39.19 -10.47
N PRO A 353 -16.68 -38.31 -11.15
CA PRO A 353 -15.67 -38.74 -12.11
C PRO A 353 -14.57 -39.56 -11.45
N ARG A 354 -13.85 -40.35 -12.25
CA ARG A 354 -12.67 -41.13 -11.82
C ARG A 354 -11.71 -40.25 -11.01
N VAL A 355 -11.39 -40.66 -9.78
CA VAL A 355 -10.62 -39.84 -8.86
C VAL A 355 -9.12 -40.08 -9.07
N PRO A 356 -8.35 -39.10 -9.56
CA PRO A 356 -6.92 -39.29 -9.79
C PRO A 356 -6.13 -39.34 -8.48
N VAL A 357 -5.13 -40.20 -8.44
CA VAL A 357 -4.13 -40.29 -7.36
C VAL A 357 -2.79 -39.82 -7.89
N SER A 358 -2.27 -38.74 -7.32
CA SER A 358 -0.97 -38.17 -7.72
C SER A 358 0.21 -39.04 -7.28
N ARG A 359 1.31 -39.01 -8.04
CA ARG A 359 2.58 -39.68 -7.71
C ARG A 359 3.02 -39.44 -6.27
N ALA A 360 2.89 -38.21 -5.77
CA ALA A 360 3.30 -37.84 -4.42
C ALA A 360 2.41 -38.44 -3.31
N ARG A 361 1.14 -38.76 -3.62
CA ARG A 361 0.16 -39.29 -2.66
C ARG A 361 -0.10 -40.78 -2.80
N LEU A 362 0.40 -41.39 -3.86
CA LEU A 362 0.21 -42.79 -4.18
C LEU A 362 0.54 -43.73 -3.01
N LYS A 363 1.72 -43.58 -2.38
CA LYS A 363 2.12 -44.45 -1.27
C LYS A 363 1.13 -44.38 -0.10
N ALA A 364 0.73 -43.17 0.29
CA ALA A 364 -0.21 -42.96 1.38
C ALA A 364 -1.62 -43.48 1.06
N VAL A 365 -2.11 -43.25 -0.16
CA VAL A 365 -3.43 -43.75 -0.58
C VAL A 365 -3.46 -45.28 -0.60
N ARG A 366 -2.40 -45.91 -1.08
CA ARG A 366 -2.24 -47.37 -1.08
C ARG A 366 -2.24 -47.96 0.33
N GLU A 367 -1.50 -47.34 1.24
CA GLU A 367 -1.44 -47.73 2.66
C GLU A 367 -2.82 -47.65 3.32
N VAL A 368 -3.59 -46.59 3.05
CA VAL A 368 -4.95 -46.44 3.59
C VAL A 368 -5.94 -47.44 2.97
N LEU A 369 -5.79 -47.79 1.70
CA LEU A 369 -6.64 -48.75 1.01
C LEU A 369 -6.22 -50.22 1.22
N GLY A 370 -5.04 -50.46 1.80
CA GLY A 370 -4.49 -51.81 2.02
C GLY A 370 -4.02 -52.53 0.75
N VAL A 371 -3.59 -51.79 -0.30
CA VAL A 371 -3.23 -52.34 -1.64
C VAL A 371 -1.83 -51.99 -2.14
#